data_AF-A0A2W7TRC5-F1
#
_entry.id   AF-A0A2W7TRC5-F1
#
_cell.length_a   1.000
_cell.length_b   1.000
_cell.length_c   1.000
_cell.angle_alpha   90.00
_cell.angle_beta   90.00
_cell.angle_gamma   90.00
#
_symmetry.space_group_name_H-M   'P 1'
#
loop_
_entity.id
_entity.type
_entity.pdbx_description
1 polymer ?
#
loop_
_entity_poly.entity_id
_entity_poly.type
_entity_poly.pdbx_seq_one_letter_code
_entity_poly.pdbx_strand_id
1 'polypeptide(L)'
;MAETIISSLTLALITGITVLAFKYKIVFDKIFDKISILVSIIFILLFTWSSAVENTYIKINQFIDYNKIKMAKESLPDLNLESHYLILIFVIVQVYLNVIKYITNVINNQDDNQPENKVS
;
A
#
# COMPACT_ATOMS: atom_id res chain seq x y z
N MET A 1 -11.98 3.38 -17.72
CA MET A 1 -12.44 4.52 -16.90
C MET A 1 -12.07 4.34 -15.43
N ALA A 2 -12.41 3.21 -14.79
CA ALA A 2 -11.98 2.89 -13.42
C ALA A 2 -10.44 2.87 -13.26
N GLU A 3 -9.70 2.27 -14.20
CA GLU A 3 -8.23 2.22 -14.18
C GLU A 3 -7.57 3.61 -14.17
N THR A 4 -8.10 4.55 -14.96
CA THR A 4 -7.61 5.93 -15.03
C THR A 4 -7.83 6.66 -13.70
N ILE A 5 -8.99 6.44 -13.08
CA ILE A 5 -9.34 7.01 -11.77
C ILE A 5 -8.43 6.43 -10.69
N ILE A 6 -8.23 5.11 -10.67
CA ILE A 6 -7.33 4.45 -9.72
C ILE A 6 -5.89 4.94 -9.89
N SER A 7 -5.41 5.05 -11.12
CA SER A 7 -4.07 5.54 -11.42
C SER A 7 -3.86 6.99 -10.98
N SER A 8 -4.83 7.88 -11.23
CA SER A 8 -4.73 9.29 -10.85
C SER A 8 -4.81 9.49 -9.32
N LEU A 9 -5.68 8.75 -8.64
CA LEU A 9 -5.73 8.71 -7.16
C LEU A 9 -4.43 8.19 -6.57
N THR A 10 -3.86 7.13 -7.15
CA THR A 10 -2.59 6.56 -6.70
C THR A 10 -1.46 7.58 -6.86
N LEU A 11 -1.39 8.25 -8.01
CA LEU A 11 -0.39 9.28 -8.27
C LEU A 11 -0.54 10.49 -7.32
N ALA A 12 -1.77 10.95 -7.09
CA ALA A 12 -2.05 12.04 -6.16
C ALA A 12 -1.64 11.68 -4.72
N LEU A 13 -1.91 10.44 -4.30
CA LEU A 13 -1.50 9.93 -2.99
C LEU A 13 0.02 9.90 -2.84
N ILE A 14 0.74 9.31 -3.81
CA ILE A 14 2.21 9.22 -3.83
C ILE A 14 2.83 10.62 -3.76
N THR A 15 2.34 11.53 -4.61
CA THR A 15 2.83 12.91 -4.68
C THR A 15 2.53 13.66 -3.38
N GLY A 16 1.32 13.52 -2.85
CA GLY A 16 0.90 14.16 -1.60
C GLY A 16 1.74 13.71 -0.40
N ILE A 17 2.00 12.41 -0.26
CA ILE A 17 2.87 11.87 0.79
C ILE A 17 4.29 12.40 0.63
N THR A 18 4.82 12.42 -0.59
CA THR A 18 6.17 12.95 -0.87
C THR A 18 6.28 14.42 -0.48
N VAL A 19 5.38 15.27 -0.97
CA VAL A 19 5.38 16.71 -0.66
C VAL A 19 5.28 16.95 0.84
N LEU A 20 4.42 16.20 1.53
CA LEU A 20 4.25 16.33 2.98
C LEU A 20 5.53 15.93 3.73
N ALA A 21 6.22 14.88 3.30
CA ALA A 21 7.48 14.45 3.91
C ALA A 21 8.58 15.51 3.80
N PHE A 22 8.76 16.11 2.62
CA PHE A 22 9.80 17.12 2.39
C PHE A 22 9.47 18.48 3.01
N LYS A 23 8.22 18.94 2.92
CA LYS A 23 7.84 20.29 3.36
C LYS A 23 7.51 20.37 4.85
N TYR A 24 7.02 19.28 5.46
CA TYR A 24 6.48 19.29 6.83
C TYR A 24 7.01 18.11 7.65
N LYS A 25 8.35 17.96 7.78
CA LYS A 25 9.00 16.86 8.50
C LYS A 25 8.37 16.53 9.85
N ILE A 26 8.20 17.53 10.72
CA ILE A 26 7.68 17.33 12.09
C ILE A 26 6.27 16.72 12.06
N VAL A 27 5.45 17.14 11.09
CA VAL A 27 4.10 16.60 10.92
C VAL A 27 4.19 15.19 10.34
N PHE A 28 5.03 14.99 9.32
CA PHE A 28 5.28 13.69 8.70
C PHE A 28 5.71 12.64 9.72
N ASP A 29 6.71 12.92 10.55
CA ASP A 29 7.21 11.99 11.56
C ASP A 29 6.12 11.57 12.55
N LYS A 30 5.23 12.51 12.94
CA LYS A 30 4.10 12.22 13.85
C LYS A 30 3.01 11.37 13.22
N ILE A 31 2.77 11.53 11.91
CA ILE A 31 1.72 10.78 11.21
C ILE A 31 2.23 9.51 10.55
N PHE A 32 3.55 9.37 10.35
CA PHE A 32 4.17 8.24 9.67
C PHE A 32 3.76 6.92 10.31
N ASP A 33 3.89 6.81 11.63
CA ASP A 33 3.56 5.57 12.34
C ASP A 33 2.06 5.25 12.19
N LYS A 34 1.20 6.28 12.22
CA LYS A 34 -0.25 6.13 12.02
C LYS A 34 -0.57 5.65 10.60
N ILE A 35 0.09 6.20 9.58
CA ILE A 35 -0.08 5.79 8.18
C ILE A 35 0.42 4.36 8.00
N SER A 36 1.59 4.00 8.53
CA SER A 36 2.15 2.66 8.43
C SER A 36 1.25 1.61 9.12
N ILE A 37 0.71 1.94 10.30
CA ILE A 37 -0.27 1.10 11.00
C ILE A 37 -1.54 0.95 10.17
N LEU A 38 -2.08 2.05 9.62
CA LEU A 38 -3.28 2.01 8.79
C LEU A 38 -3.10 1.13 7.56
N VAL A 39 -1.98 1.26 6.84
CA VAL A 39 -1.64 0.41 5.69
C VAL A 39 -1.55 -1.06 6.10
N SER A 40 -0.97 -1.36 7.27
CA SER A 40 -0.86 -2.71 7.80
C SER A 40 -2.23 -3.31 8.16
N ILE A 41 -3.13 -2.52 8.75
CA ILE A 41 -4.50 -2.95 9.04
C ILE A 41 -5.25 -3.26 7.74
N ILE A 42 -5.15 -2.39 6.74
CA ILE A 42 -5.79 -2.60 5.42
C ILE A 42 -5.26 -3.89 4.79
N PHE A 43 -3.95 -4.12 4.83
CA PHE A 43 -3.35 -5.36 4.35
C PHE A 43 -3.89 -6.59 5.09
N ILE A 44 -3.94 -6.58 6.42
CA ILE A 44 -4.47 -7.70 7.21
C ILE A 44 -5.93 -7.99 6.86
N LEU A 45 -6.76 -6.96 6.70
CA LEU A 45 -8.17 -7.10 6.32
C LEU A 45 -8.31 -7.74 4.94
N LEU A 46 -7.59 -7.24 3.94
CA LEU A 46 -7.63 -7.78 2.58
C LEU A 46 -7.06 -9.21 2.50
N PHE A 47 -5.98 -9.48 3.22
CA PHE A 47 -5.35 -10.79 3.27
C PHE A 47 -6.26 -11.82 3.94
N THR A 48 -6.86 -11.46 5.08
CA THR A 48 -7.80 -12.31 5.81
C THR A 48 -9.05 -12.58 4.97
N TRP A 49 -9.57 -11.54 4.29
CA TRP A 49 -10.70 -11.69 3.37
C TRP A 49 -10.37 -12.64 2.22
N SER A 50 -9.24 -12.45 1.54
CA SER A 50 -8.77 -13.32 0.46
C SER A 50 -8.66 -14.78 0.92
N SER A 51 -8.02 -15.01 2.08
CA SER A 51 -7.89 -16.35 2.66
C SER A 51 -9.23 -16.97 3.06
N ALA A 52 -10.17 -16.17 3.59
CA ALA A 52 -11.50 -16.65 3.94
C ALA A 52 -12.30 -17.07 2.71
N VAL A 53 -12.23 -16.27 1.62
CA VAL A 53 -12.87 -16.58 0.34
C VAL A 53 -12.30 -17.86 -0.26
N GLU A 54 -10.97 -18.01 -0.28
CA GLU A 54 -10.30 -19.20 -0.81
C GLU A 54 -10.67 -20.45 -0.02
N ASN A 55 -10.58 -20.40 1.31
CA ASN A 55 -10.97 -21.51 2.17
C ASN A 55 -12.45 -21.90 2.01
N THR A 56 -13.32 -20.91 1.87
CA THR A 56 -14.75 -21.13 1.64
C THR A 56 -14.97 -21.77 0.28
N TYR A 57 -14.28 -21.30 -0.76
CA TYR A 57 -14.33 -21.88 -2.09
C TYR A 57 -13.89 -23.35 -2.07
N ILE A 58 -12.75 -23.68 -1.47
CA ILE A 58 -12.25 -25.06 -1.39
C ILE A 58 -13.27 -25.99 -0.73
N LYS A 59 -13.89 -25.56 0.39
CA LYS A 59 -14.90 -26.35 1.11
C LYS A 59 -16.19 -26.51 0.32
N ILE A 60 -16.70 -25.44 -0.27
CA ILE A 60 -17.97 -25.46 -1.03
C ILE A 60 -17.83 -26.23 -2.34
N ASN A 61 -16.66 -26.14 -3.00
CA ASN A 61 -16.39 -26.78 -4.28
C ASN A 61 -16.54 -28.32 -4.24
N GLN A 62 -16.43 -28.94 -3.05
CA GLN A 62 -16.68 -30.37 -2.86
C GLN A 62 -18.15 -30.76 -2.94
N PHE A 63 -19.08 -29.81 -2.79
CA PHE A 63 -20.52 -30.04 -2.73
C PHE A 63 -21.27 -29.55 -3.98
N ILE A 64 -20.57 -28.88 -4.90
CA ILE A 64 -21.15 -28.35 -6.14
C ILE A 64 -20.64 -29.18 -7.33
N ASP A 65 -21.53 -29.41 -8.30
CA ASP A 65 -21.17 -30.06 -9.57
C ASP A 65 -20.10 -29.25 -10.32
N TYR A 66 -18.97 -29.92 -10.61
CA TYR A 66 -17.81 -29.36 -11.29
C TYR A 66 -18.16 -28.60 -12.58
N ASN A 67 -19.12 -29.11 -13.37
CA ASN A 67 -19.50 -28.48 -14.63
C ASN A 67 -20.14 -27.11 -14.43
N LYS A 68 -20.90 -26.93 -13.35
CA LYS A 68 -21.54 -25.64 -13.02
C LYS A 68 -20.51 -24.62 -12.52
N ILE A 69 -19.49 -25.08 -11.80
CA ILE A 69 -18.41 -24.24 -11.29
C ILE A 69 -17.52 -23.75 -12.42
N LYS A 70 -17.22 -24.62 -13.39
CA LYS A 70 -16.46 -24.26 -14.58
C LYS A 70 -17.17 -23.18 -15.41
N MET A 71 -18.46 -23.37 -15.70
CA MET A 71 -19.26 -22.35 -16.41
C MET A 71 -19.30 -21.02 -15.66
N ALA A 72 -19.41 -21.04 -14.33
CA ALA A 72 -19.40 -19.82 -13.51
C ALA A 72 -18.04 -19.11 -13.55
N LYS A 73 -16.91 -19.85 -13.50
CA LYS A 73 -15.56 -19.28 -13.62
C LYS A 73 -15.34 -18.63 -14.97
N GLU A 74 -15.72 -19.30 -16.06
CA GLU A 74 -15.58 -18.77 -17.43
C GLU A 74 -16.47 -17.52 -17.69
N SER A 75 -17.49 -17.30 -16.86
CA SER A 75 -18.37 -16.13 -16.94
C SER A 75 -17.88 -14.93 -16.12
N LEU A 76 -16.90 -15.11 -15.24
CA LEU A 76 -16.35 -14.04 -14.41
C LEU A 76 -15.16 -13.39 -15.13
N PRO A 77 -14.98 -12.06 -15.02
CA PRO A 77 -13.77 -11.42 -15.50
C PRO A 77 -12.58 -11.94 -14.68
N ASP A 78 -11.46 -12.20 -15.36
CA ASP A 78 -10.19 -12.59 -14.71
C ASP A 78 -9.70 -11.48 -13.79
N LEU A 79 -10.09 -11.57 -12.52
CA LEU A 79 -9.53 -10.77 -11.44
C LEU A 79 -8.33 -11.54 -10.88
N ASN A 80 -7.15 -11.30 -11.45
CA ASN A 80 -5.86 -11.80 -10.95
C ASN A 80 -5.45 -11.09 -9.65
N LEU A 81 -6.29 -11.22 -8.62
CA LEU A 81 -6.02 -10.73 -7.27
C LEU A 81 -5.50 -11.90 -6.44
N GLU A 82 -4.43 -12.53 -6.93
CA GLU A 82 -3.75 -13.58 -6.18
C GLU A 82 -3.10 -12.99 -4.93
N SER A 83 -3.13 -13.76 -3.83
CA SER A 83 -2.63 -13.31 -2.52
C SER A 83 -1.15 -12.89 -2.56
N HIS A 84 -0.37 -13.42 -3.51
CA HIS A 84 1.02 -13.02 -3.71
C HIS A 84 1.16 -11.57 -4.21
N TYR A 85 0.22 -11.07 -5.03
CA TYR A 85 0.22 -9.67 -5.46
C TYR A 85 -0.10 -8.73 -4.29
N LEU A 86 -1.01 -9.12 -3.39
CA LEU A 86 -1.31 -8.34 -2.18
C LEU A 86 -0.07 -8.18 -1.29
N ILE A 87 0.69 -9.26 -1.10
CA ILE A 87 1.94 -9.24 -0.34
C ILE A 87 2.96 -8.31 -1.02
N LEU A 88 3.13 -8.45 -2.33
CA LEU A 88 4.10 -7.64 -3.08
C LEU A 88 3.76 -6.14 -3.02
N ILE A 89 2.49 -5.78 -3.21
CA ILE A 89 2.01 -4.39 -3.08
C ILE A 89 2.27 -3.86 -1.67
N PHE A 90 1.95 -4.65 -0.63
CA PHE A 90 2.20 -4.25 0.75
C PHE A 90 3.69 -3.99 1.02
N VAL A 91 4.57 -4.89 0.59
CA VAL A 91 6.02 -4.73 0.75
C VAL A 91 6.52 -3.48 0.03
N ILE A 92 6.09 -3.25 -1.22
CA ILE A 92 6.48 -2.04 -1.98
C ILE A 92 6.05 -0.77 -1.26
N VAL A 93 4.80 -0.71 -0.76
CA VAL A 93 4.30 0.47 -0.03
C VAL A 93 5.10 0.70 1.25
N GLN A 94 5.40 -0.35 2.02
CA GLN A 94 6.20 -0.22 3.24
C GLN A 94 7.63 0.22 2.94
N VAL A 95 8.26 -0.34 1.91
CA VAL A 95 9.60 0.08 1.46
C VAL A 95 9.58 1.55 1.05
N TYR A 96 8.60 1.96 0.24
CA TYR A 96 8.44 3.34 -0.21
C TYR A 96 8.32 4.32 0.97
N LEU A 97 7.45 4.04 1.94
CA LEU A 97 7.29 4.87 3.13
C LEU A 97 8.60 4.99 3.93
N ASN A 98 9.29 3.87 4.16
CA ASN A 98 10.55 3.86 4.90
C ASN A 98 11.67 4.59 4.16
N VAL A 99 11.76 4.46 2.83
CA VAL A 99 12.73 5.18 2.00
C VAL A 99 12.49 6.68 2.08
N ILE A 100 11.23 7.14 1.98
CA ILE A 100 10.90 8.56 2.14
C ILE A 100 11.32 9.06 3.53
N LYS A 101 10.95 8.34 4.59
CA LYS A 101 11.35 8.71 5.96
C LYS A 101 12.86 8.80 6.11
N TYR A 102 13.60 7.84 5.54
CA TYR A 102 15.05 7.84 5.54
C TYR A 102 15.62 9.06 4.82
N ILE A 103 15.20 9.33 3.58
CA ILE A 103 15.66 10.46 2.78
C ILE A 103 15.36 11.79 3.49
N THR A 104 14.14 11.97 4.00
CA THR A 104 13.76 13.17 4.73
C THR A 104 14.63 13.37 5.97
N ASN A 105 14.97 12.31 6.71
CA ASN A 105 15.86 12.42 7.87
C ASN A 105 17.29 12.76 7.48
N VAL A 106 17.84 12.14 6.42
CA VAL A 106 19.21 12.44 5.95
C VAL A 106 19.35 13.91 5.53
N ILE A 107 18.39 14.42 4.76
CA ILE A 107 18.44 15.79 4.24
C ILE A 107 18.33 16.83 5.37
N ASN A 108 17.37 16.66 6.28
CA ASN A 108 17.18 17.63 7.37
C ASN A 108 18.32 17.58 8.39
N ASN A 109 18.92 16.42 8.65
CA ASN A 109 20.09 16.32 9.52
C ASN A 109 21.35 16.95 8.90
N GLN A 110 21.41 17.13 7.58
CA GLN A 110 22.50 17.86 6.92
C GLN A 110 22.33 19.38 7.03
N ASP A 111 21.10 19.89 6.99
CA ASP A 111 20.81 21.32 7.19
C ASP A 111 21.11 21.79 8.63
N ASP A 112 20.76 20.98 9.65
CA ASP A 112 21.05 21.29 11.06
C ASP A 112 22.56 21.31 11.40
N ASN A 113 23.41 20.76 10.54
CA ASN A 113 24.86 20.69 10.72
C ASN A 113 25.64 21.74 9.91
N GLN A 114 24.97 22.66 9.19
CA GLN A 114 25.66 23.83 8.66
C GLN A 114 25.86 24.84 9.80
N PRO A 115 27.10 25.10 10.25
CA PRO A 115 27.32 26.13 11.25
C PRO A 115 26.82 27.46 10.67
N GLU A 116 25.93 28.12 11.40
CA GLU A 116 25.54 29.50 11.16
C GLU A 116 26.81 30.28 10.81
N ASN A 117 26.93 30.68 9.54
CA ASN A 117 27.89 31.68 9.17
C ASN A 117 27.35 32.97 9.79
N LYS A 118 27.72 33.18 11.07
CA LYS A 118 27.49 34.42 11.81
C LYS A 118 28.20 35.52 11.03
N VAL A 119 27.46 36.17 10.15
CA VAL A 119 27.84 37.46 9.62
C VAL A 119 27.67 38.44 10.78
N SER A 120 28.82 38.71 11.42
CA SER A 120 29.07 39.85 12.29
C SER A 120 28.81 41.17 11.57
#